data_AF-A0A524D604-F1
#
_entry.id   AF-A0A524D604-F1
#
_cell.length_a   1.000
_cell.length_b   1.000
_cell.length_c   1.000
_cell.angle_alpha   90.00
_cell.angle_beta   90.00
_cell.angle_gamma   90.00
#
_symmetry.space_group_name_H-M   'P 1'
#
loop_
_entity.id
_entity.type
_entity.pdbx_description
1 polymer ?
#
loop_
_entity_poly.entity_id
_entity_poly.type
_entity_poly.pdbx_seq_one_letter_code
_entity_poly.pdbx_strand_id
1 'polypeptide(L)'
;MTEQKDSEYKSVDREKYKNAQAERDSHKDLVEKDYIPHFFPTYRIKGNLYPLPIILVVALAGILAFMAYVLAGIQVEGGYVSESEYGPAAGLLNGLIFTVFAVISAFIMIFFVKKYGINVLKYIFAISFGFIAFFFTDFYGSIIIYLIFINFQETATVVLIYEVLVVYVLPIVVAGLTFLMIYKYLTTKSYGTKNFIVLYIGLLIGATMGVIMPLWTTLAILIGISLWDIFATRSKYGPIKEMIDIAGASNPEEGEMSQEEIEEKIKSGEMEYDTSKLEIGIGDLAFYSMLTSSALLQTNSILVMIFTALAVIIGTGITITGLKRNKLLPGLPISIFLGIGTMLLSWFIVSTFSLYLPF
;
A
#
# COMPACT_ATOMS: atom_id res chain seq x y z
N MET A 1 46.30 10.70 37.00
CA MET A 1 45.60 9.53 37.60
C MET A 1 44.12 9.81 37.91
N THR A 2 43.64 11.05 37.78
CA THR A 2 42.27 11.47 38.08
C THR A 2 41.33 11.43 36.86
N GLU A 3 41.82 11.70 35.65
CA GLU A 3 41.00 11.68 34.42
C GLU A 3 40.61 10.28 33.91
N GLN A 4 41.43 9.26 34.19
CA GLN A 4 41.12 7.87 33.80
C GLN A 4 40.00 7.25 34.65
N LYS A 5 39.85 7.68 35.90
CA LYS A 5 38.76 7.19 36.79
C LYS A 5 37.41 7.80 36.43
N ASP A 6 37.37 9.05 35.97
CA ASP A 6 36.13 9.72 35.57
C ASP A 6 35.58 9.24 34.22
N SER A 7 36.44 8.76 33.31
CA SER A 7 35.99 8.16 32.05
C SER A 7 35.42 6.75 32.24
N GLU A 8 36.03 5.97 33.14
CA GLU A 8 35.59 4.62 33.51
C GLU A 8 34.27 4.66 34.30
N TYR A 9 34.07 5.65 35.19
CA TYR A 9 32.80 5.84 35.90
C TYR A 9 31.65 6.19 34.93
N LYS A 10 31.91 7.09 33.96
CA LYS A 10 30.92 7.49 32.94
C LYS A 10 30.61 6.39 31.90
N SER A 11 31.50 5.43 31.67
CA SER A 11 31.24 4.28 30.79
C SER A 11 30.42 3.21 31.51
N VAL A 12 30.74 2.93 32.78
CA VAL A 12 30.00 1.98 33.63
C VAL A 12 28.56 2.45 33.84
N ASP A 13 28.34 3.74 34.13
CA ASP A 13 26.97 4.27 34.25
C ASP A 13 26.20 4.16 32.93
N ARG A 14 26.83 4.46 31.77
CA ARG A 14 26.18 4.32 30.46
C ARG A 14 25.80 2.89 30.12
N GLU A 15 26.64 1.92 30.48
CA GLU A 15 26.34 0.50 30.33
C GLU A 15 25.22 0.06 31.28
N LYS A 16 25.23 0.55 32.52
CA LYS A 16 24.15 0.30 33.49
C LYS A 16 22.82 0.90 33.06
N TYR A 17 22.82 2.10 32.47
CA TYR A 17 21.62 2.70 31.88
C TYR A 17 21.16 1.92 30.65
N LYS A 18 22.05 1.52 29.74
CA LYS A 18 21.69 0.68 28.58
C LYS A 18 21.16 -0.69 28.98
N ASN A 19 21.74 -1.32 30.00
CA ASN A 19 21.32 -2.61 30.51
C ASN A 19 20.01 -2.50 31.29
N ALA A 20 19.79 -1.42 32.05
CA ALA A 20 18.51 -1.14 32.71
C ALA A 20 17.39 -0.77 31.70
N GLN A 21 17.75 -0.16 30.56
CA GLN A 21 16.83 0.08 29.46
C GLN A 21 16.51 -1.22 28.70
N ALA A 22 17.52 -2.07 28.49
CA ALA A 22 17.36 -3.41 27.90
C ALA A 22 16.55 -4.36 28.80
N GLU A 23 16.71 -4.27 30.13
CA GLU A 23 15.90 -5.01 31.12
C GLU A 23 14.48 -4.45 31.25
N ARG A 24 14.28 -3.13 31.11
CA ARG A 24 12.93 -2.53 31.00
C ARG A 24 12.23 -2.91 29.70
N ASP A 25 12.96 -3.01 28.60
CA ASP A 25 12.42 -3.45 27.30
C ASP A 25 12.21 -4.98 27.25
N SER A 26 12.88 -5.77 28.11
CA SER A 26 12.68 -7.22 28.17
C SER A 26 11.52 -7.68 29.06
N HIS A 27 10.91 -6.77 29.83
CA HIS A 27 9.79 -7.03 30.75
C HIS A 27 8.64 -6.02 30.60
N LYS A 28 8.33 -5.57 29.39
CA LYS A 28 7.01 -4.97 29.12
C LYS A 28 6.05 -6.06 28.71
N ASP A 29 4.91 -6.13 29.39
CA ASP A 29 3.84 -7.03 28.98
C ASP A 29 3.35 -6.57 27.60
N LEU A 30 3.41 -7.50 26.63
CA LEU A 30 2.99 -7.26 25.26
C LEU A 30 1.50 -7.53 25.14
N VAL A 31 0.78 -6.56 24.59
CA VAL A 31 -0.65 -6.72 24.30
C VAL A 31 -0.79 -7.24 22.87
N GLU A 32 -1.35 -8.44 22.71
CA GLU A 32 -1.71 -8.97 21.39
C GLU A 32 -2.79 -8.10 20.74
N LYS A 33 -2.65 -7.82 19.45
CA LYS A 33 -3.64 -7.05 18.69
C LYS A 33 -4.81 -7.95 18.27
N ASP A 34 -6.00 -7.35 18.24
CA ASP A 34 -7.26 -8.00 17.85
C ASP A 34 -7.11 -8.84 16.55
N TYR A 35 -7.62 -10.08 16.58
CA TYR A 35 -7.50 -11.04 15.48
C TYR A 35 -8.25 -10.57 14.22
N ILE A 36 -7.52 -10.21 13.16
CA ILE A 36 -8.12 -9.90 11.84
C ILE A 36 -8.52 -11.19 11.14
N PRO A 37 -9.81 -11.35 10.74
CA PRO A 37 -10.28 -12.55 10.07
C PRO A 37 -9.45 -12.85 8.83
N HIS A 38 -9.13 -14.14 8.66
CA HIS A 38 -8.19 -14.62 7.66
C HIS A 38 -8.53 -14.24 6.20
N PHE A 39 -9.77 -13.87 5.86
CA PHE A 39 -10.15 -13.45 4.51
C PHE A 39 -9.91 -11.94 4.23
N PHE A 40 -9.49 -11.14 5.21
CA PHE A 40 -9.16 -9.75 4.94
C PHE A 40 -7.95 -9.64 4.00
N PRO A 41 -7.95 -8.65 3.09
CA PRO A 41 -6.90 -8.47 2.10
C PRO A 41 -5.69 -7.75 2.69
N THR A 42 -5.03 -8.40 3.66
CA THR A 42 -3.83 -7.87 4.31
C THR A 42 -2.61 -8.72 3.98
N TYR A 43 -1.47 -8.05 3.80
CA TYR A 43 -0.18 -8.70 3.64
C TYR A 43 0.46 -8.89 5.02
N ARG A 44 0.69 -10.15 5.42
CA ARG A 44 1.18 -10.52 6.75
C ARG A 44 2.68 -10.74 6.74
N ILE A 45 3.43 -10.01 7.54
CA ILE A 45 4.89 -10.14 7.60
C ILE A 45 5.44 -9.92 9.01
N LYS A 46 6.65 -10.43 9.25
CA LYS A 46 7.40 -10.07 10.46
C LYS A 46 7.71 -8.58 10.45
N GLY A 47 7.60 -7.94 11.61
CA GLY A 47 7.70 -6.49 11.77
C GLY A 47 9.02 -5.91 11.25
N ASN A 48 10.14 -6.59 11.48
CA ASN A 48 11.45 -6.17 10.97
C ASN A 48 11.61 -6.27 9.45
N LEU A 49 10.74 -7.03 8.77
CA LEU A 49 10.78 -7.24 7.32
C LEU A 49 9.70 -6.43 6.59
N TYR A 50 9.02 -5.50 7.26
CA TYR A 50 8.00 -4.63 6.66
C TYR A 50 8.41 -3.90 5.37
N PRO A 51 9.68 -3.50 5.13
CA PRO A 51 10.05 -2.82 3.90
C PRO A 51 9.95 -3.72 2.67
N LEU A 52 10.09 -5.04 2.84
CA LEU A 52 10.18 -6.00 1.75
C LEU A 52 8.98 -5.98 0.80
N PRO A 53 7.71 -6.10 1.26
CA PRO A 53 6.56 -6.02 0.38
C PRO A 53 6.45 -4.67 -0.34
N ILE A 54 6.81 -3.56 0.32
CA ILE A 54 6.78 -2.22 -0.29
C ILE A 54 7.80 -2.13 -1.42
N ILE A 55 9.04 -2.56 -1.18
CA ILE A 55 10.11 -2.56 -2.20
C ILE A 55 9.69 -3.41 -3.40
N LEU A 56 9.18 -4.62 -3.17
CA LEU A 56 8.75 -5.52 -4.23
C LEU A 56 7.60 -4.91 -5.06
N VAL A 57 6.57 -4.38 -4.39
CA VAL A 57 5.39 -3.84 -5.08
C VAL A 57 5.75 -2.57 -5.86
N VAL A 58 6.60 -1.69 -5.32
CA VAL A 58 7.06 -0.46 -5.97
C VAL A 58 7.94 -0.77 -7.19
N ALA A 59 8.91 -1.68 -7.05
CA ALA A 59 9.82 -2.02 -8.14
C ALA A 59 9.06 -2.66 -9.32
N LEU A 60 8.24 -3.67 -9.04
CA LEU A 60 7.52 -4.40 -10.08
C LEU A 60 6.40 -3.53 -10.71
N ALA A 61 5.70 -2.72 -9.92
CA ALA A 61 4.70 -1.78 -10.46
C ALA A 61 5.35 -0.70 -11.32
N GLY A 62 6.49 -0.16 -10.89
CA GLY A 62 7.26 0.81 -11.67
C GLY A 62 7.73 0.24 -13.02
N ILE A 63 8.16 -1.03 -13.06
CA ILE A 63 8.51 -1.72 -14.31
C ILE A 63 7.30 -1.82 -15.24
N LEU A 64 6.15 -2.28 -14.73
CA LEU A 64 4.92 -2.40 -15.53
C LEU A 64 4.45 -1.03 -16.03
N ALA A 65 4.50 -0.02 -15.18
CA ALA A 65 4.13 1.35 -15.52
C ALA A 65 5.05 1.92 -16.60
N PHE A 66 6.36 1.72 -16.48
CA PHE A 66 7.35 2.14 -17.47
C PHE A 66 7.14 1.44 -18.82
N MET A 67 6.90 0.12 -18.81
CA MET A 67 6.60 -0.64 -20.03
C MET A 67 5.35 -0.11 -20.73
N ALA A 68 4.27 0.15 -19.98
CA ALA A 68 3.02 0.64 -20.54
C ALA A 68 3.13 2.07 -21.09
N TYR A 69 3.68 2.99 -20.30
CA TYR A 69 3.65 4.41 -20.62
C TYR A 69 4.81 4.82 -21.54
N VAL A 70 6.04 4.41 -21.23
CA VAL A 70 7.25 4.86 -21.94
C VAL A 70 7.53 3.98 -23.16
N LEU A 71 7.48 2.65 -23.02
CA LEU A 71 7.83 1.74 -24.10
C LEU A 71 6.67 1.50 -25.08
N ALA A 72 5.47 1.28 -24.56
CA ALA A 72 4.28 1.04 -25.39
C ALA A 72 3.52 2.33 -25.78
N GLY A 73 3.85 3.47 -25.16
CA GLY A 73 3.28 4.77 -25.52
C GLY A 73 1.81 4.96 -25.12
N ILE A 74 1.31 4.21 -24.14
CA ILE A 74 -0.07 4.32 -23.69
C ILE A 74 -0.22 5.57 -22.80
N GLN A 75 -0.80 6.61 -23.38
CA GLN A 75 -1.01 7.91 -22.74
C GLN A 75 -2.50 8.23 -22.73
N VAL A 76 -3.23 7.58 -21.82
CA VAL A 76 -4.67 7.78 -21.64
C VAL A 76 -4.90 8.45 -20.30
N GLU A 77 -5.60 9.60 -20.32
CA GLU A 77 -6.06 10.25 -19.09
C GLU A 77 -7.33 9.54 -18.59
N GLY A 78 -7.28 8.91 -17.42
CA GLY A 78 -8.47 8.27 -16.81
C GLY A 78 -9.21 9.15 -15.80
N GLY A 79 -8.96 10.45 -15.79
CA GLY A 79 -9.76 11.41 -15.03
C GLY A 79 -11.16 11.57 -15.63
N TYR A 80 -12.15 11.93 -14.81
CA TYR A 80 -13.50 12.26 -15.30
C TYR A 80 -13.52 13.57 -16.08
N VAL A 81 -12.66 14.52 -15.69
CA VAL A 81 -12.42 15.79 -16.36
C VAL A 81 -10.96 15.81 -16.80
N SER A 82 -10.69 16.15 -18.07
CA SER A 82 -9.33 16.18 -18.60
C SER A 82 -8.48 17.25 -17.90
N GLU A 83 -7.31 16.83 -17.44
CA GLU A 83 -6.32 17.76 -16.87
C GLU A 83 -5.62 18.58 -17.95
N SER A 84 -5.51 18.04 -19.17
CA SER A 84 -4.96 18.79 -20.30
C SER A 84 -5.77 20.06 -20.64
N GLU A 85 -7.08 20.04 -20.42
CA GLU A 85 -7.99 21.16 -20.72
C GLU A 85 -8.11 22.15 -19.56
N TYR A 86 -8.25 21.66 -18.32
CA TYR A 86 -8.60 22.48 -17.15
C TYR A 86 -7.52 22.53 -16.06
N GLY A 87 -6.37 21.88 -16.30
CA GLY A 87 -5.19 21.94 -15.45
C GLY A 87 -5.43 21.43 -14.01
N PRO A 88 -4.79 22.05 -13.00
CA PRO A 88 -4.87 21.61 -11.61
C PRO A 88 -6.29 21.58 -11.03
N ALA A 89 -7.19 22.44 -11.52
CA ALA A 89 -8.58 22.48 -11.06
C ALA A 89 -9.33 21.18 -11.43
N ALA A 90 -9.10 20.64 -12.64
CA ALA A 90 -9.60 19.32 -13.02
C ALA A 90 -9.04 18.22 -12.12
N GLY A 91 -7.74 18.25 -11.83
CA GLY A 91 -7.12 17.26 -10.96
C GLY A 91 -7.71 17.23 -9.55
N LEU A 92 -7.94 18.40 -8.96
CA LEU A 92 -8.61 18.53 -7.66
C LEU A 92 -10.05 17.99 -7.70
N LEU A 93 -10.81 18.31 -8.75
CA LEU A 93 -12.17 17.82 -8.91
C LEU A 93 -12.21 16.30 -9.08
N ASN A 94 -11.34 15.74 -9.93
CA ASN A 94 -11.22 14.29 -10.12
C ASN A 94 -10.86 13.61 -8.79
N GLY A 95 -9.84 14.11 -8.08
CA GLY A 95 -9.43 13.55 -6.79
C GLY A 95 -10.54 13.59 -5.74
N LEU A 96 -11.32 14.67 -5.71
CA LEU A 96 -12.51 14.76 -4.85
C LEU A 96 -13.55 13.70 -5.23
N ILE A 97 -13.86 13.55 -6.52
CA ILE A 97 -14.81 12.55 -7.02
C ILE A 97 -14.38 11.13 -6.61
N PHE A 98 -13.13 10.75 -6.87
CA PHE A 98 -12.59 9.44 -6.49
C PHE A 98 -12.62 9.22 -4.97
N THR A 99 -12.26 10.24 -4.18
CA THR A 99 -12.30 10.15 -2.71
C THR A 99 -13.73 9.95 -2.22
N VAL A 100 -14.70 10.71 -2.75
CA VAL A 100 -16.12 10.56 -2.40
C VAL A 100 -16.63 9.16 -2.77
N PHE A 101 -16.28 8.63 -3.94
CA PHE A 101 -16.63 7.27 -4.31
C PHE A 101 -16.04 6.21 -3.38
N ALA A 102 -14.77 6.38 -2.95
CA ALA A 102 -14.15 5.48 -1.99
C ALA A 102 -14.88 5.50 -0.63
N VAL A 103 -15.26 6.69 -0.15
CA VAL A 103 -16.02 6.88 1.08
C VAL A 103 -17.41 6.23 0.99
N ILE A 104 -18.15 6.49 -0.09
CA ILE A 104 -19.46 5.88 -0.34
C ILE A 104 -19.33 4.35 -0.39
N SER A 105 -18.29 3.83 -1.06
CA SER A 105 -18.02 2.39 -1.15
C SER A 105 -17.75 1.76 0.21
N ALA A 106 -17.05 2.46 1.11
CA ALA A 106 -16.82 2.00 2.47
C ALA A 106 -18.14 1.90 3.27
N PHE A 107 -19.02 2.90 3.15
CA PHE A 107 -20.35 2.84 3.79
C PHE A 107 -21.24 1.73 3.23
N ILE A 108 -21.22 1.53 1.90
CA ILE A 108 -21.93 0.42 1.25
C ILE A 108 -21.40 -0.92 1.76
N MET A 109 -20.08 -1.09 1.87
CA MET A 109 -19.46 -2.30 2.40
C MET A 109 -19.94 -2.60 3.83
N ILE A 110 -20.01 -1.58 4.70
CA ILE A 110 -20.54 -1.72 6.06
C ILE A 110 -22.01 -2.11 6.05
N PHE A 111 -22.81 -1.48 5.20
CA PHE A 111 -24.22 -1.83 5.06
C PHE A 111 -24.40 -3.31 4.71
N PHE A 112 -23.61 -3.85 3.77
CA PHE A 112 -23.62 -5.27 3.43
C PHE A 112 -23.20 -6.15 4.61
N VAL A 113 -22.15 -5.76 5.35
CA VAL A 113 -21.69 -6.50 6.54
C VAL A 113 -22.76 -6.53 7.62
N LYS A 114 -23.44 -5.41 7.89
CA LYS A 114 -24.53 -5.34 8.88
C LYS A 114 -25.73 -6.20 8.48
N LYS A 115 -26.06 -6.23 7.19
CA LYS A 115 -27.25 -6.93 6.69
C LYS A 115 -27.06 -8.43 6.52
N TYR A 116 -25.87 -8.87 6.11
CA TYR A 116 -25.62 -10.26 5.69
C TYR A 116 -24.47 -10.93 6.45
N GLY A 117 -23.84 -10.23 7.40
CA GLY A 117 -22.72 -10.72 8.19
C GLY A 117 -21.36 -10.57 7.50
N ILE A 118 -20.30 -10.85 8.27
CA ILE A 118 -18.91 -10.62 7.85
C ILE A 118 -18.47 -11.51 6.67
N ASN A 119 -19.12 -12.67 6.49
CA ASN A 119 -18.84 -13.61 5.41
C ASN A 119 -19.11 -13.01 4.02
N VAL A 120 -19.91 -11.95 3.90
CA VAL A 120 -20.13 -11.27 2.62
C VAL A 120 -18.85 -10.61 2.09
N LEU A 121 -17.95 -10.16 2.96
CA LEU A 121 -16.66 -9.59 2.56
C LEU A 121 -15.83 -10.58 1.75
N LYS A 122 -15.91 -11.89 2.06
CA LYS A 122 -15.23 -12.95 1.31
C LYS A 122 -15.62 -12.92 -0.17
N TYR A 123 -16.91 -12.76 -0.46
CA TYR A 123 -17.43 -12.74 -1.83
C TYR A 123 -17.13 -11.41 -2.52
N ILE A 124 -17.28 -10.28 -1.82
CA ILE A 124 -16.95 -8.95 -2.34
C ILE A 124 -15.47 -8.89 -2.76
N PHE A 125 -14.55 -9.33 -1.89
CA PHE A 125 -13.12 -9.35 -2.21
C PHE A 125 -12.80 -10.33 -3.33
N ALA A 126 -13.39 -11.54 -3.34
CA ALA A 126 -13.16 -12.51 -4.41
C ALA A 126 -13.59 -11.99 -5.79
N ILE A 127 -14.77 -11.37 -5.88
CA ILE A 127 -15.27 -10.79 -7.14
C ILE A 127 -14.40 -9.61 -7.57
N SER A 128 -14.09 -8.71 -6.64
CA SER A 128 -13.26 -7.52 -6.94
C SER A 128 -11.85 -7.92 -7.39
N PHE A 129 -11.22 -8.88 -6.69
CA PHE A 129 -9.89 -9.38 -7.05
C PHE A 129 -9.90 -10.15 -8.35
N GLY A 130 -10.95 -10.92 -8.61
CA GLY A 130 -11.10 -11.61 -9.89
C GLY A 130 -11.21 -10.66 -11.06
N PHE A 131 -12.02 -9.61 -10.92
CA PHE A 131 -12.17 -8.58 -11.94
C PHE A 131 -10.84 -7.84 -12.17
N ILE A 132 -10.22 -7.32 -11.11
CA ILE A 132 -8.96 -6.57 -11.18
C ILE A 132 -7.84 -7.44 -11.78
N ALA A 133 -7.69 -8.68 -11.28
CA ALA A 133 -6.70 -9.62 -11.80
C ALA A 133 -6.92 -9.90 -13.28
N PHE A 134 -8.15 -10.25 -13.68
CA PHE A 134 -8.40 -10.59 -15.06
C PHE A 134 -8.07 -9.42 -16.01
N PHE A 135 -8.67 -8.25 -15.78
CA PHE A 135 -8.53 -7.13 -16.70
C PHE A 135 -7.13 -6.52 -16.70
N PHE A 136 -6.50 -6.34 -15.54
CA PHE A 136 -5.18 -5.73 -15.50
C PHE A 136 -4.07 -6.69 -15.90
N THR A 137 -4.19 -7.99 -15.61
CA THR A 137 -3.23 -8.98 -16.12
C THR A 137 -3.36 -9.15 -17.63
N ASP A 138 -4.57 -9.12 -18.17
CA ASP A 138 -4.78 -9.13 -19.62
C ASP A 138 -4.20 -7.88 -20.27
N PHE A 139 -4.48 -6.69 -19.70
CA PHE A 139 -3.91 -5.42 -20.15
C PHE A 139 -2.38 -5.44 -20.17
N TYR A 140 -1.71 -5.73 -19.05
CA TYR A 140 -0.25 -5.78 -19.01
C TYR A 140 0.33 -6.94 -19.83
N GLY A 141 -0.36 -8.08 -19.90
CA GLY A 141 0.03 -9.20 -20.75
C GLY A 141 0.04 -8.82 -22.22
N SER A 142 -0.97 -8.09 -22.69
CA SER A 142 -1.06 -7.60 -24.06
C SER A 142 0.09 -6.64 -24.40
N ILE A 143 0.43 -5.75 -23.46
CA ILE A 143 1.57 -4.81 -23.58
C ILE A 143 2.89 -5.57 -23.72
N ILE A 144 3.12 -6.57 -22.86
CA ILE A 144 4.35 -7.37 -22.91
C ILE A 144 4.46 -8.11 -24.24
N ILE A 145 3.37 -8.72 -24.73
CA ILE A 145 3.35 -9.38 -26.04
C ILE A 145 3.63 -8.36 -27.15
N TYR A 146 2.97 -7.20 -27.14
CA TYR A 146 3.23 -6.13 -28.11
C TYR A 146 4.71 -5.71 -28.16
N LEU A 147 5.33 -5.48 -26.99
CA LEU A 147 6.73 -5.09 -26.88
C LEU A 147 7.70 -6.19 -27.37
N ILE A 148 7.29 -7.46 -27.33
CA ILE A 148 8.07 -8.55 -27.93
C ILE A 148 7.92 -8.51 -29.46
N PHE A 149 6.69 -8.40 -29.96
CA PHE A 149 6.37 -8.52 -31.38
C PHE A 149 6.86 -7.35 -32.24
N ILE A 150 6.99 -6.14 -31.66
CA ILE A 150 7.53 -4.96 -32.39
C ILE A 150 8.98 -5.14 -32.87
N ASN A 151 9.72 -6.11 -32.32
CA ASN A 151 11.10 -6.41 -32.74
C ASN A 151 11.18 -7.32 -33.97
N PHE A 152 10.06 -7.88 -34.42
CA PHE A 152 10.00 -8.75 -35.59
C PHE A 152 9.59 -7.97 -36.84
N GLN A 153 10.03 -8.44 -38.01
CA GLN A 153 9.61 -7.85 -39.28
C GLN A 153 8.10 -8.09 -39.49
N GLU A 154 7.40 -7.02 -39.87
CA GLU A 154 5.97 -7.05 -40.14
C GLU A 154 5.68 -7.90 -41.39
N THR A 155 5.24 -9.14 -41.16
CA THR A 155 4.79 -10.07 -42.19
C THR A 155 3.41 -10.58 -41.81
N ALA A 156 2.59 -10.96 -42.81
CA ALA A 156 1.22 -11.41 -42.57
C ALA A 156 1.12 -12.55 -41.54
N THR A 157 2.10 -13.47 -41.55
CA THR A 157 2.18 -14.57 -40.57
C THR A 157 2.43 -14.07 -39.16
N VAL A 158 3.35 -13.11 -38.97
CA VAL A 158 3.68 -12.57 -37.63
C VAL A 158 2.50 -11.80 -37.06
N VAL A 159 1.81 -10.99 -37.88
CA VAL A 159 0.60 -10.26 -37.48
C VAL A 159 -0.50 -11.24 -37.07
N LEU A 160 -0.74 -12.29 -37.85
CA LEU A 160 -1.73 -13.31 -37.51
C LEU A 160 -1.41 -14.00 -36.17
N ILE A 161 -0.15 -14.35 -35.92
CA ILE A 161 0.27 -14.95 -34.64
C ILE A 161 0.02 -13.99 -33.48
N TYR A 162 0.40 -12.72 -33.64
CA TYR A 162 0.18 -11.69 -32.63
C TYR A 162 -1.31 -11.55 -32.29
N GLU A 163 -2.17 -11.40 -33.29
CA GLU A 163 -3.62 -11.27 -33.10
C GLU A 163 -4.20 -12.51 -32.40
N VAL A 164 -3.79 -13.72 -32.81
CA VAL A 164 -4.26 -14.95 -32.18
C VAL A 164 -3.83 -15.03 -30.71
N LEU A 165 -2.59 -14.64 -30.42
CA LEU A 165 -2.05 -14.66 -29.06
C LEU A 165 -2.77 -13.65 -28.15
N VAL A 166 -2.97 -12.41 -28.60
CA VAL A 166 -3.56 -11.35 -27.77
C VAL A 166 -5.07 -11.49 -27.66
N VAL A 167 -5.78 -11.82 -28.73
CA VAL A 167 -7.25 -11.83 -28.74
C VAL A 167 -7.83 -13.12 -28.16
N TYR A 168 -7.16 -14.27 -28.37
CA TYR A 168 -7.71 -15.57 -27.97
C TYR A 168 -6.89 -16.25 -26.87
N VAL A 169 -5.58 -16.43 -27.08
CA VAL A 169 -4.78 -17.26 -26.16
C VAL A 169 -4.61 -16.58 -24.80
N LEU A 170 -4.21 -15.32 -24.78
CA LEU A 170 -3.93 -14.57 -23.54
C LEU A 170 -5.18 -14.47 -22.64
N PRO A 171 -6.36 -14.03 -23.11
CA PRO A 171 -7.54 -13.92 -22.25
C PRO A 171 -7.97 -15.26 -21.66
N ILE A 172 -7.88 -16.35 -22.43
CA ILE A 172 -8.22 -17.71 -21.95
C ILE A 172 -7.25 -18.16 -20.84
N VAL A 173 -5.95 -17.95 -21.04
CA VAL A 173 -4.93 -18.30 -20.04
C VAL A 173 -5.09 -17.44 -18.78
N VAL A 174 -5.28 -16.13 -18.95
CA VAL A 174 -5.49 -15.20 -17.84
C VAL A 174 -6.77 -15.52 -17.06
N ALA A 175 -7.87 -15.88 -17.75
CA ALA A 175 -9.09 -16.34 -17.09
C ALA A 175 -8.85 -17.59 -16.24
N GLY A 176 -8.16 -18.59 -16.77
CA GLY A 176 -7.83 -19.82 -16.05
C GLY A 176 -6.95 -19.58 -14.82
N LEU A 177 -5.90 -18.76 -14.96
CA LEU A 177 -5.01 -18.39 -13.86
C LEU A 177 -5.73 -17.55 -12.80
N THR A 178 -6.58 -16.63 -13.22
CA THR A 178 -7.38 -15.79 -12.32
C THR A 178 -8.37 -16.63 -11.52
N PHE A 179 -9.05 -17.59 -12.16
CA PHE A 179 -9.93 -18.53 -11.47
C PHE A 179 -9.16 -19.35 -10.41
N LEU A 180 -8.00 -19.89 -10.77
CA LEU A 180 -7.15 -20.63 -9.83
C LEU A 180 -6.69 -19.75 -8.67
N MET A 181 -6.32 -18.50 -8.94
CA MET A 181 -5.89 -17.54 -7.95
C MET A 181 -7.00 -17.22 -6.94
N ILE A 182 -8.22 -16.92 -7.41
CA ILE A 182 -9.38 -16.67 -6.54
C ILE A 182 -9.72 -17.92 -5.73
N TYR A 183 -9.73 -19.09 -6.37
CA TYR A 183 -9.95 -20.36 -5.67
C TYR A 183 -8.96 -20.55 -4.52
N LYS A 184 -7.66 -20.31 -4.77
CA LYS A 184 -6.61 -20.37 -3.75
C LYS A 184 -6.81 -19.30 -2.67
N TYR A 185 -7.13 -18.06 -3.03
CA TYR A 185 -7.40 -16.98 -2.07
C TYR A 185 -8.49 -17.36 -1.07
N LEU A 186 -9.56 -18.00 -1.55
CA LEU A 186 -10.73 -18.36 -0.75
C LEU A 186 -10.55 -19.63 0.09
N THR A 187 -9.67 -20.54 -0.31
CA THR A 187 -9.53 -21.89 0.28
C THR A 187 -8.26 -22.09 1.07
N THR A 188 -7.16 -21.42 0.69
CA THR A 188 -5.85 -21.64 1.31
C THR A 188 -5.80 -21.05 2.71
N LYS A 189 -5.16 -21.77 3.64
CA LYS A 189 -4.76 -21.23 4.96
C LYS A 189 -3.32 -20.71 4.99
N SER A 190 -2.57 -20.90 3.90
CA SER A 190 -1.17 -20.49 3.83
C SER A 190 -1.02 -18.98 3.71
N TYR A 191 -0.30 -18.37 4.66
CA TYR A 191 0.03 -16.94 4.62
C TYR A 191 0.82 -16.57 3.37
N GLY A 192 1.74 -17.42 2.92
CA GLY A 192 2.57 -17.15 1.73
C GLY A 192 1.75 -16.98 0.46
N THR A 193 0.77 -17.87 0.23
CA THR A 193 -0.11 -17.78 -0.94
C THR A 193 -0.98 -16.52 -0.88
N LYS A 194 -1.49 -16.16 0.30
CA LYS A 194 -2.30 -14.95 0.46
C LYS A 194 -1.50 -13.67 0.26
N ASN A 195 -0.31 -13.62 0.84
CA ASN A 195 0.62 -12.52 0.66
C ASN A 195 0.97 -12.32 -0.81
N PHE A 196 1.24 -13.40 -1.55
CA PHE A 196 1.48 -13.32 -2.99
C PHE A 196 0.29 -12.71 -3.74
N ILE A 197 -0.94 -13.16 -3.45
CA ILE A 197 -2.15 -12.67 -4.10
C ILE A 197 -2.39 -11.19 -3.76
N VAL A 198 -2.30 -10.82 -2.48
CA VAL A 198 -2.49 -9.43 -2.03
C VAL A 198 -1.44 -8.50 -2.66
N LEU A 199 -0.18 -8.92 -2.69
CA LEU A 199 0.91 -8.17 -3.32
C LEU A 199 0.68 -8.03 -4.83
N TYR A 200 0.26 -9.10 -5.50
CA TYR A 200 -0.03 -9.11 -6.93
C TYR A 200 -1.17 -8.14 -7.28
N ILE A 201 -2.28 -8.18 -6.55
CA ILE A 201 -3.41 -7.27 -6.79
C ILE A 201 -3.01 -5.82 -6.47
N GLY A 202 -2.33 -5.57 -5.34
CA GLY A 202 -1.86 -4.23 -4.97
C GLY A 202 -0.90 -3.64 -6.01
N LEU A 203 -0.02 -4.48 -6.57
CA LEU A 203 0.85 -4.14 -7.70
C LEU A 203 0.06 -3.73 -8.93
N LEU A 204 -0.92 -4.53 -9.37
CA LEU A 204 -1.69 -4.24 -10.58
C LEU A 204 -2.48 -2.94 -10.43
N ILE A 205 -3.09 -2.71 -9.26
CA ILE A 205 -3.82 -1.47 -8.98
C ILE A 205 -2.87 -0.27 -9.04
N GLY A 206 -1.74 -0.32 -8.33
CA GLY A 206 -0.83 0.82 -8.27
C GLY A 206 -0.12 1.11 -9.59
N ALA A 207 0.28 0.09 -10.35
CA ALA A 207 0.83 0.26 -11.68
C ALA A 207 -0.20 0.94 -12.61
N THR A 208 -1.44 0.44 -12.60
CA THR A 208 -2.50 0.93 -13.50
C THR A 208 -2.88 2.36 -13.16
N MET A 209 -3.10 2.65 -11.87
CA MET A 209 -3.41 4.00 -11.40
C MET A 209 -2.27 4.97 -11.70
N GLY A 210 -1.00 4.54 -11.57
CA GLY A 210 0.16 5.36 -11.90
C GLY A 210 0.27 5.70 -13.39
N VAL A 211 -0.14 4.78 -14.29
CA VAL A 211 -0.14 5.00 -15.75
C VAL A 211 -1.29 5.91 -16.20
N ILE A 212 -2.48 5.70 -15.63
CA ILE A 212 -3.72 6.30 -16.13
C ILE A 212 -4.02 7.67 -15.51
N MET A 213 -3.58 7.90 -14.26
CA MET A 213 -3.91 9.13 -13.54
C MET A 213 -2.85 10.20 -13.79
N PRO A 214 -3.24 11.40 -14.27
CA PRO A 214 -2.30 12.51 -14.40
C PRO A 214 -1.89 13.04 -13.01
N LEU A 215 -0.95 13.99 -13.00
CA LEU A 215 -0.24 14.39 -11.78
C LEU A 215 -1.18 14.96 -10.71
N TRP A 216 -2.04 15.92 -11.08
CA TRP A 216 -2.85 16.61 -10.08
C TRP A 216 -3.97 15.71 -9.54
N THR A 217 -4.57 14.87 -10.37
CA THR A 217 -5.51 13.83 -9.93
C THR A 217 -4.82 12.85 -8.99
N THR A 218 -3.62 12.38 -9.31
CA THR A 218 -2.85 11.47 -8.46
C THR A 218 -2.60 12.08 -7.07
N LEU A 219 -2.09 13.31 -7.03
CA LEU A 219 -1.85 14.01 -5.76
C LEU A 219 -3.15 14.22 -4.98
N ALA A 220 -4.23 14.64 -5.65
CA ALA A 220 -5.51 14.89 -5.02
C ALA A 220 -6.16 13.61 -4.45
N ILE A 221 -6.08 12.47 -5.16
CA ILE A 221 -6.53 11.16 -4.66
C ILE A 221 -5.74 10.76 -3.42
N LEU A 222 -4.40 10.82 -3.48
CA LEU A 222 -3.52 10.39 -2.40
C LEU A 222 -3.71 11.24 -1.14
N ILE A 223 -3.83 12.56 -1.30
CA ILE A 223 -4.13 13.48 -0.20
C ILE A 223 -5.54 13.21 0.34
N GLY A 224 -6.55 13.10 -0.53
CA GLY A 224 -7.95 12.89 -0.13
C GLY A 224 -8.13 11.60 0.67
N ILE A 225 -7.56 10.49 0.21
CA ILE A 225 -7.65 9.20 0.91
C ILE A 225 -6.84 9.21 2.20
N SER A 226 -5.68 9.88 2.23
CA SER A 226 -4.90 10.04 3.48
C SER A 226 -5.67 10.85 4.53
N LEU A 227 -6.34 11.93 4.12
CA LEU A 227 -7.19 12.72 5.02
C LEU A 227 -8.38 11.91 5.53
N TRP A 228 -8.98 11.11 4.65
CA TRP A 228 -10.05 10.19 5.03
C TRP A 228 -9.57 9.14 6.04
N ASP A 229 -8.38 8.56 5.86
CA ASP A 229 -7.82 7.57 6.80
C ASP A 229 -7.62 8.19 8.20
N ILE A 230 -7.12 9.42 8.29
CA ILE A 230 -7.03 10.16 9.57
C ILE A 230 -8.41 10.31 10.20
N PHE A 231 -9.41 10.71 9.42
CA PHE A 231 -10.77 10.91 9.92
C PHE A 231 -11.41 9.58 10.38
N ALA A 232 -11.29 8.52 9.58
CA ALA A 232 -11.89 7.23 9.83
C ALA A 232 -11.29 6.53 11.07
N THR A 233 -9.98 6.69 11.28
CA THR A 233 -9.28 6.12 12.45
C THR A 233 -9.51 6.87 13.74
N ARG A 234 -9.67 8.21 13.69
CA ARG A 234 -9.90 9.03 14.89
C ARG A 234 -11.37 9.19 15.27
N SER A 235 -12.31 8.95 14.35
CA SER A 235 -13.72 9.10 14.64
C SER A 235 -14.22 7.99 15.58
N LYS A 236 -14.82 8.38 16.72
CA LYS A 236 -15.43 7.47 17.72
C LYS A 236 -16.54 6.59 17.12
N TYR A 237 -17.05 6.94 15.93
CA TYR A 237 -18.09 6.26 15.15
C TYR A 237 -17.62 5.87 13.74
N GLY A 238 -16.31 5.64 13.58
CA GLY A 238 -15.71 5.34 12.29
C GLY A 238 -16.13 3.96 11.73
N PRO A 239 -16.29 3.84 10.40
CA PRO A 239 -16.46 2.58 9.67
C PRO A 239 -15.63 1.40 10.17
N ILE A 240 -14.34 1.65 10.42
CA ILE A 240 -13.34 0.64 10.78
C ILE A 240 -13.52 0.23 12.25
N LYS A 241 -13.77 1.18 13.14
CA LYS A 241 -14.01 0.90 14.55
C LYS A 241 -15.26 0.04 14.75
N GLU A 242 -16.33 0.34 14.03
CA GLU A 242 -17.56 -0.44 14.09
C GLU A 242 -17.36 -1.88 13.57
N MET A 243 -16.54 -2.09 12.53
CA MET A 243 -16.17 -3.45 12.08
C MET A 243 -15.38 -4.23 13.13
N ILE A 244 -14.47 -3.56 13.86
CA ILE A 244 -13.68 -4.17 14.95
C ILE A 244 -14.59 -4.50 16.14
N ASP A 245 -15.47 -3.58 16.54
CA ASP A 245 -16.40 -3.77 17.65
C ASP A 245 -17.37 -4.93 17.38
N ILE A 246 -17.84 -5.09 16.14
CA ILE A 246 -18.68 -6.23 15.72
C ILE A 246 -17.90 -7.55 15.74
N ALA A 247 -16.62 -7.53 15.35
CA ALA A 247 -15.78 -8.74 15.39
C ALA A 247 -15.42 -9.15 16.83
N GLY A 248 -15.15 -8.17 17.70
CA GLY A 248 -14.77 -8.36 19.11
C GLY A 248 -15.93 -8.74 20.03
N ALA A 249 -17.17 -8.33 19.74
CA ALA A 249 -18.35 -8.69 20.53
C ALA A 249 -18.73 -10.19 20.50
N SER A 250 -17.98 -11.01 19.76
CA SER A 250 -18.26 -12.44 19.59
C SER A 250 -17.83 -13.32 20.77
N ASN A 251 -16.92 -12.86 21.65
CA ASN A 251 -16.39 -13.66 22.76
C ASN A 251 -16.13 -12.77 24.00
N PRO A 252 -17.02 -12.75 25.01
CA PRO A 252 -16.68 -12.18 26.31
C PRO A 252 -16.00 -13.26 27.16
N GLU A 253 -14.67 -13.28 27.21
CA GLU A 253 -13.93 -14.06 28.21
C GLU A 253 -13.73 -13.21 29.48
N GLU A 254 -14.21 -13.72 30.62
CA GLU A 254 -14.09 -13.08 31.93
C GLU A 254 -12.61 -13.06 32.37
N GLY A 255 -12.04 -11.87 32.57
CA GLY A 255 -10.67 -11.68 33.06
C GLY A 255 -9.79 -10.76 32.22
N GLU A 256 -10.27 -10.28 31.07
CA GLU A 256 -9.53 -9.34 30.23
C GLU A 256 -9.57 -7.91 30.81
N MET A 257 -8.41 -7.23 30.85
CA MET A 257 -8.33 -5.79 31.15
C MET A 257 -9.24 -5.03 30.19
N SER A 258 -9.95 -4.04 30.71
CA SER A 258 -10.75 -3.17 29.85
C SER A 258 -9.85 -2.43 28.86
N GLN A 259 -10.38 -2.11 27.68
CA GLN A 259 -9.65 -1.33 26.65
C GLN A 259 -9.07 -0.02 27.22
N GLU A 260 -9.76 0.60 28.19
CA GLU A 260 -9.33 1.83 28.85
C GLU A 260 -8.13 1.59 29.78
N GLU A 261 -8.12 0.49 30.55
CA GLU A 261 -6.98 0.09 31.40
C GLU A 261 -5.73 -0.26 30.57
N ILE A 262 -5.92 -0.91 29.41
CA ILE A 262 -4.83 -1.21 28.47
C ILE A 262 -4.23 0.10 27.93
N GLU A 263 -5.06 1.06 27.51
CA GLU A 263 -4.59 2.35 27.00
C GLU A 263 -3.84 3.17 28.06
N GLU A 264 -4.30 3.16 29.31
CA GLU A 264 -3.62 3.85 30.42
C GLU A 264 -2.24 3.26 30.73
N LYS A 265 -2.14 1.93 30.80
CA LYS A 265 -0.85 1.23 31.02
C LYS A 265 0.12 1.38 29.85
N ILE A 266 -0.37 1.55 28.62
CA ILE A 266 0.48 1.87 27.47
C ILE A 266 0.97 3.32 27.52
N LYS A 267 0.12 4.27 27.97
CA LYS A 267 0.52 5.67 28.19
C LYS A 267 1.51 5.82 29.34
N SER A 268 1.40 5.02 30.40
CA SER A 268 2.38 4.98 31.50
C SER A 268 3.69 4.30 31.10
N GLY A 269 3.70 3.60 29.95
CA GLY A 269 4.87 2.91 29.40
C GLY A 269 5.13 1.53 30.00
N GLU A 270 4.19 1.01 30.78
CA GLU A 270 4.21 -0.33 31.39
C GLU A 270 3.95 -1.44 30.36
N MET A 271 3.16 -1.14 29.33
CA MET A 271 2.84 -2.09 28.24
C MET A 271 3.09 -1.47 26.86
N GLU A 272 3.30 -2.34 25.85
CA GLU A 272 3.35 -1.95 24.44
C GLU A 272 2.54 -2.93 23.60
N TYR A 273 1.98 -2.44 22.49
CA TYR A 273 1.33 -3.32 21.52
C TYR A 273 2.37 -4.16 20.77
N ASP A 274 2.10 -5.45 20.61
CA ASP A 274 2.96 -6.30 19.79
C ASP A 274 2.93 -5.84 18.32
N THR A 275 4.12 -5.56 17.79
CA THR A 275 4.37 -5.16 16.40
C THR A 275 5.29 -6.15 15.69
N SER A 276 5.56 -7.32 16.30
CA SER A 276 6.36 -8.41 15.74
C SER A 276 5.74 -9.03 14.49
N LYS A 277 4.40 -8.99 14.38
CA LYS A 277 3.63 -9.36 13.21
C LYS A 277 2.87 -8.13 12.73
N LEU A 278 3.04 -7.78 11.46
CA LEU A 278 2.37 -6.65 10.84
C LEU A 278 1.45 -7.15 9.73
N GLU A 279 0.30 -6.49 9.65
CA GLU A 279 -0.65 -6.63 8.56
C GLU A 279 -0.69 -5.31 7.79
N ILE A 280 -0.22 -5.31 6.55
CA ILE A 280 -0.24 -4.12 5.67
C ILE A 280 -1.46 -4.24 4.77
N GLY A 281 -2.27 -3.17 4.68
CA GLY A 281 -3.45 -3.16 3.83
C GLY A 281 -3.08 -3.25 2.35
N ILE A 282 -3.90 -3.94 1.55
CA ILE A 282 -3.74 -3.92 0.09
C ILE A 282 -3.85 -2.50 -0.49
N GLY A 283 -4.71 -1.66 0.10
CA GLY A 283 -4.85 -0.26 -0.27
C GLY A 283 -3.54 0.48 -0.08
N ASP A 284 -2.87 0.30 1.06
CA ASP A 284 -1.58 0.91 1.36
C ASP A 284 -0.55 0.56 0.29
N LEU A 285 -0.41 -0.74 -0.01
CA LEU A 285 0.50 -1.21 -1.05
C LEU A 285 0.17 -0.59 -2.41
N ALA A 286 -1.10 -0.52 -2.79
CA ALA A 286 -1.55 0.07 -4.05
C ALA A 286 -1.26 1.58 -4.12
N PHE A 287 -1.45 2.34 -3.05
CA PHE A 287 -1.16 3.77 -3.02
C PHE A 287 0.34 4.06 -3.00
N TYR A 288 1.14 3.21 -2.33
CA TYR A 288 2.60 3.29 -2.37
C TYR A 288 3.16 3.06 -3.77
N SER A 289 2.69 2.03 -4.47
CA SER A 289 3.07 1.79 -5.88
C SER A 289 2.47 2.82 -6.83
N MET A 290 1.26 3.35 -6.59
CA MET A 290 0.67 4.42 -7.41
C MET A 290 1.54 5.69 -7.35
N LEU A 291 1.88 6.15 -6.15
CA LEU A 291 2.70 7.35 -5.97
C LEU A 291 4.07 7.20 -6.64
N THR A 292 4.74 6.07 -6.42
CA THR A 292 6.09 5.82 -6.97
C THR A 292 6.07 5.58 -8.48
N SER A 293 5.05 4.92 -9.02
CA SER A 293 4.88 4.76 -10.48
C SER A 293 4.61 6.12 -11.13
N SER A 294 3.73 6.94 -10.55
CA SER A 294 3.49 8.30 -11.04
C SER A 294 4.76 9.17 -10.95
N ALA A 295 5.53 9.06 -9.86
CA ALA A 295 6.82 9.72 -9.72
C ALA A 295 7.78 9.34 -10.87
N LEU A 296 7.87 8.05 -11.22
CA LEU A 296 8.70 7.59 -12.33
C LEU A 296 8.21 8.18 -13.66
N LEU A 297 6.92 8.08 -13.96
CA LEU A 297 6.37 8.44 -15.26
C LEU A 297 6.35 9.95 -15.50
N GLN A 298 5.93 10.73 -14.51
CA GLN A 298 5.80 12.18 -14.65
C GLN A 298 7.14 12.91 -14.67
N THR A 299 8.14 12.35 -13.99
CA THR A 299 9.48 12.97 -13.93
C THR A 299 10.47 12.34 -14.90
N ASN A 300 10.09 11.22 -15.52
CA ASN A 300 10.97 10.36 -16.33
C ASN A 300 12.31 10.05 -15.63
N SER A 301 12.30 9.91 -14.29
CA SER A 301 13.50 9.76 -13.48
C SER A 301 13.37 8.64 -12.46
N ILE A 302 14.18 7.60 -12.65
CA ILE A 302 14.31 6.49 -11.71
C ILE A 302 14.83 6.98 -10.34
N LEU A 303 15.66 8.03 -10.32
CA LEU A 303 16.17 8.60 -9.06
C LEU A 303 15.04 9.20 -8.21
N VAL A 304 14.13 9.96 -8.83
CA VAL A 304 12.97 10.53 -8.13
C VAL A 304 12.06 9.42 -7.59
N MET A 305 11.84 8.36 -8.37
CA MET A 305 11.11 7.17 -7.92
C MET A 305 11.79 6.53 -6.69
N ILE A 306 13.10 6.32 -6.70
CA ILE A 306 13.84 5.71 -5.59
C ILE A 306 13.74 6.58 -4.33
N PHE A 307 13.94 7.89 -4.43
CA PHE A 307 13.82 8.78 -3.27
C PHE A 307 12.39 8.80 -2.72
N THR A 308 11.39 8.81 -3.60
CA THR A 308 9.98 8.72 -3.21
C THR A 308 9.69 7.40 -2.49
N ALA A 309 10.22 6.28 -2.99
CA ALA A 309 10.05 4.97 -2.37
C ALA A 309 10.71 4.89 -0.99
N LEU A 310 11.93 5.42 -0.83
CA LEU A 310 12.61 5.50 0.46
C LEU A 310 11.81 6.33 1.47
N ALA A 311 11.25 7.46 1.04
CA ALA A 311 10.39 8.30 1.86
C ALA A 311 9.13 7.56 2.32
N VAL A 312 8.47 6.81 1.43
CA VAL A 312 7.31 5.96 1.79
C VAL A 312 7.69 4.89 2.81
N ILE A 313 8.82 4.21 2.63
CA ILE A 313 9.31 3.18 3.57
C ILE A 313 9.60 3.81 4.95
N ILE A 314 10.30 4.95 4.99
CA ILE A 314 10.60 5.66 6.24
C ILE A 314 9.31 6.10 6.93
N GLY A 315 8.36 6.68 6.19
CA GLY A 315 7.07 7.10 6.74
C GLY A 315 6.25 5.93 7.29
N THR A 316 6.31 4.77 6.64
CA THR A 316 5.68 3.54 7.14
C THR A 316 6.35 3.09 8.43
N GLY A 317 7.68 3.15 8.51
CA GLY A 317 8.45 2.85 9.72
C GLY A 317 8.12 3.77 10.90
N ILE A 318 7.93 5.07 10.65
CA ILE A 318 7.46 6.04 11.66
C ILE A 318 6.07 5.63 12.15
N THR A 319 5.16 5.27 11.25
CA THR A 319 3.80 4.83 11.59
C THR A 319 3.81 3.56 12.44
N ILE A 320 4.60 2.54 12.06
CA ILE A 320 4.78 1.30 12.84
C ILE A 320 5.36 1.58 14.23
N THR A 321 6.30 2.51 14.34
CA THR A 321 6.86 2.91 15.64
C THR A 321 5.82 3.57 16.52
N GLY A 322 4.96 4.42 15.95
CA GLY A 322 3.83 5.03 16.65
C GLY A 322 2.78 4.00 17.11
N LEU A 323 2.60 2.91 16.36
CA LEU A 323 1.68 1.80 16.66
C LEU A 323 2.07 1.01 17.91
N LYS A 324 3.30 1.17 18.42
CA LYS A 324 3.69 0.61 19.73
C LYS A 324 3.00 1.30 20.90
N ARG A 325 2.67 2.59 20.73
CA ARG A 325 2.11 3.46 21.78
C ARG A 325 0.61 3.74 21.62
N ASN A 326 0.01 3.32 20.51
CA ASN A 326 -1.39 3.59 20.19
C ASN A 326 -2.03 2.34 19.60
N LYS A 327 -3.30 2.08 19.94
CA LYS A 327 -4.05 0.91 19.42
C LYS A 327 -4.22 1.00 17.91
N LEU A 328 -4.60 2.18 17.43
CA LEU A 328 -4.90 2.47 16.04
C LEU A 328 -4.17 3.74 15.63
N LEU A 329 -3.45 3.68 14.51
CA LEU A 329 -2.93 4.86 13.82
C LEU A 329 -3.30 4.75 12.34
N PRO A 330 -3.58 5.89 11.69
CA PRO A 330 -3.79 5.89 10.25
C PRO A 330 -2.50 5.43 9.56
N GLY A 331 -2.62 4.43 8.69
CA GLY A 331 -1.50 3.73 8.07
C GLY A 331 -0.86 4.50 6.92
N LEU A 332 -1.68 5.28 6.21
CA LEU A 332 -1.31 5.97 4.98
C LEU A 332 -0.65 7.36 5.12
N PRO A 333 -1.14 8.26 5.99
CA PRO A 333 -0.86 9.69 5.83
C PRO A 333 0.62 10.04 5.92
N ILE A 334 1.33 9.53 6.93
CA ILE A 334 2.74 9.86 7.15
C ILE A 334 3.58 9.42 5.94
N SER A 335 3.36 8.20 5.46
CA SER A 335 4.03 7.64 4.29
C SER A 335 3.75 8.43 3.02
N ILE A 336 2.48 8.77 2.77
CA ILE A 336 2.06 9.48 1.56
C ILE A 336 2.53 10.94 1.56
N PHE A 337 2.34 11.69 2.64
CA PHE A 337 2.78 13.09 2.70
C PHE A 337 4.30 13.21 2.60
N LEU A 338 5.05 12.34 3.27
CA LEU A 338 6.51 12.30 3.16
C LEU A 338 6.96 11.90 1.75
N GLY A 339 6.28 10.93 1.14
CA GLY A 339 6.51 10.51 -0.24
C GLY A 339 6.27 11.65 -1.24
N ILE A 340 5.12 12.31 -1.20
CA ILE A 340 4.77 13.44 -2.09
C ILE A 340 5.77 14.59 -1.92
N GLY A 341 6.07 14.98 -0.67
CA GLY A 341 7.04 16.03 -0.40
C GLY A 341 8.43 15.72 -0.97
N THR A 342 8.87 14.47 -0.80
CA THR A 342 10.17 14.01 -1.34
C THR A 342 10.15 13.93 -2.86
N MET A 343 9.05 13.47 -3.46
CA MET A 343 8.87 13.42 -4.92
C MET A 343 9.01 14.82 -5.52
N LEU A 344 8.26 15.80 -5.01
CA LEU A 344 8.28 17.18 -5.52
C LEU A 344 9.65 17.83 -5.32
N LEU A 345 10.27 17.65 -4.15
CA LEU A 345 11.59 18.20 -3.86
C LEU A 345 12.68 17.58 -4.74
N SER A 346 12.72 16.26 -4.85
CA SER A 346 13.71 15.57 -5.68
C SER A 346 13.49 15.86 -7.17
N TRP A 347 12.25 15.99 -7.63
CA TRP A 347 11.95 16.41 -9.00
C TRP A 347 12.44 17.83 -9.27
N PHE A 348 12.20 18.77 -8.36
CA PHE A 348 12.72 20.15 -8.47
C PHE A 348 14.25 20.17 -8.55
N ILE A 349 14.93 19.39 -7.70
CA ILE A 349 16.39 19.30 -7.70
C ILE A 349 16.88 18.71 -9.02
N VAL A 350 16.37 17.53 -9.42
CA VAL A 350 16.83 16.83 -10.64
C VAL A 350 16.59 17.68 -11.88
N SER A 351 15.40 18.29 -12.02
CA SER A 351 15.09 19.16 -13.16
C SER A 351 16.01 20.39 -13.23
N THR A 352 16.32 21.00 -12.07
CA THR A 352 17.28 22.11 -11.99
C THR A 352 18.67 21.65 -12.43
N PHE A 353 19.18 20.54 -11.90
CA PHE A 353 20.49 20.00 -12.28
C PHE A 353 20.58 19.62 -13.76
N SER A 354 19.56 18.99 -14.32
CA SER A 354 19.50 18.66 -15.75
C SER A 354 19.49 19.89 -16.66
N LEU A 355 18.97 21.03 -16.19
CA LEU A 355 19.02 22.29 -16.92
C LEU A 355 20.42 22.91 -16.95
N TYR A 356 21.21 22.74 -15.89
CA TYR A 356 22.55 23.34 -15.75
C TYR A 356 23.71 22.44 -16.22
N LEU A 357 23.47 21.13 -16.39
CA LEU A 357 24.42 20.17 -16.95
C LEU A 357 23.74 19.38 -18.08
N PRO A 358 23.62 19.96 -19.30
CA PRO A 358 23.23 19.19 -20.47
C PRO A 358 24.39 18.26 -20.82
N PHE A 359 24.25 16.97 -20.50
CA PHE A 359 25.14 15.93 -21.04
C PHE A 359 24.58 15.40 -22.36
#